data_AF-A0A6N4X1Q1-F1
#
_entry.id   AF-A0A6N4X1Q1-F1
#
_cell.length_a   1.000
_cell.length_b   1.000
_cell.length_c   1.000
_cell.angle_alpha   90.00
_cell.angle_beta   90.00
_cell.angle_gamma   90.00
#
_symmetry.space_group_name_H-M   'P 1'
#
loop_
_entity.id
_entity.type
_entity.pdbx_description
1 polymer ?
#
loop_
_entity_poly.entity_id
_entity_poly.type
_entity_poly.pdbx_seq_one_letter_code
_entity_poly.pdbx_strand_id
1 'polypeptide(L)'
;MKKIIVLILLLFFSMFFSQVAIGKTSVSNSSVSLEFGNENRGVILPWVTSAASVLNAVDGTLIYDISDKKVKYLSSGTWVDLSVDTTGVVDTSLQDSKRR
;
A
#
# COMPACT_ATOMS: atom_id res chain seq x y z
N MET A 1 -31.67 7.73 22.82
CA MET A 1 -31.86 7.04 21.53
C MET A 1 -30.80 7.42 20.50
N LYS A 2 -30.66 8.68 20.08
CA LYS A 2 -29.63 9.10 19.08
C LYS A 2 -28.18 8.69 19.46
N LYS A 3 -27.78 8.89 20.73
CA LYS A 3 -26.44 8.50 21.23
C LYS A 3 -26.19 6.99 21.20
N ILE A 4 -27.24 6.18 21.46
CA ILE A 4 -27.15 4.71 21.43
C ILE A 4 -26.97 4.23 19.99
N ILE A 5 -27.67 4.83 19.03
CA ILE A 5 -27.53 4.51 17.61
C ILE A 5 -26.10 4.83 17.13
N VAL A 6 -25.54 5.99 17.50
CA VAL A 6 -24.16 6.35 17.16
C VAL A 6 -23.16 5.36 17.76
N LEU A 7 -23.36 4.93 19.01
CA LEU A 7 -22.48 3.96 19.66
C LEU A 7 -22.53 2.59 18.97
N ILE A 8 -23.71 2.12 18.57
CA ILE A 8 -23.88 0.87 17.83
C ILE A 8 -23.16 0.95 16.47
N LEU A 9 -23.29 2.08 15.76
CA LEU A 9 -22.59 2.28 14.49
C LEU A 9 -21.07 2.25 14.65
N LEU A 10 -20.53 2.91 15.70
CA LEU A 10 -19.10 2.89 16.00
C LEU A 10 -18.58 1.48 16.32
N LEU A 11 -19.32 0.70 17.11
CA LEU A 11 -18.96 -0.68 17.41
C LEU A 11 -19.01 -1.57 16.16
N PHE A 12 -19.95 -1.32 15.25
CA PHE A 12 -20.08 -2.07 14.00
C PHE A 12 -18.86 -1.92 13.08
N PHE A 13 -18.23 -0.73 13.03
CA PHE A 13 -17.03 -0.50 12.22
C PHE A 13 -15.79 -1.27 12.71
N SER A 14 -15.75 -1.67 13.98
CA SER A 14 -14.61 -2.41 14.54
C SER A 14 -14.47 -3.87 14.06
N MET A 15 -15.48 -4.38 13.34
CA MET A 15 -15.53 -5.77 12.87
C MET A 15 -14.94 -5.97 11.47
N PHE A 16 -14.54 -4.90 10.77
CA PHE A 16 -13.99 -4.99 9.41
C PHE A 16 -12.47 -4.96 9.40
N PHE A 17 -11.87 -5.84 8.60
CA PHE A 17 -10.42 -5.85 8.34
C PHE A 17 -10.12 -5.03 7.05
N SER A 18 -9.05 -4.24 7.06
CA SER A 18 -8.56 -3.51 5.87
C SER A 18 -7.62 -4.34 4.99
N GLN A 19 -7.26 -5.54 5.43
CA GLN A 19 -6.41 -6.49 4.72
C GLN A 19 -7.05 -6.95 3.41
N VAL A 20 -6.28 -6.94 2.32
CA VAL A 20 -6.72 -7.41 1.02
C VAL A 20 -6.03 -8.73 0.66
N ALA A 21 -6.82 -9.76 0.38
CA ALA A 21 -6.33 -11.06 -0.09
C ALA A 21 -6.80 -11.29 -1.54
N ILE A 22 -5.87 -11.52 -2.47
CA ILE A 22 -6.17 -11.74 -3.88
C ILE A 22 -5.84 -13.20 -4.25
N GLY A 23 -6.87 -13.98 -4.61
CA GLY A 23 -6.69 -15.38 -4.99
C GLY A 23 -6.56 -16.34 -3.81
N LYS A 24 -7.00 -15.93 -2.62
CA LYS A 24 -7.07 -16.73 -1.39
C LYS A 24 -8.17 -16.15 -0.48
N THR A 25 -8.57 -16.89 0.54
CA THR A 25 -9.68 -16.50 1.44
C THR A 25 -9.28 -15.58 2.59
N SER A 26 -7.98 -15.53 2.94
CA SER A 26 -7.47 -14.74 4.07
C SER A 26 -5.99 -14.41 3.92
N VAL A 27 -5.52 -13.37 4.59
CA VAL A 27 -4.10 -13.05 4.70
C VAL A 27 -3.40 -13.97 5.71
N SER A 28 -2.09 -14.08 5.60
CA SER A 28 -1.25 -14.96 6.42
C SER A 28 -1.04 -14.46 7.85
N ASN A 29 -1.15 -13.16 8.10
CA ASN A 29 -1.11 -12.56 9.43
C ASN A 29 -1.74 -11.16 9.44
N SER A 30 -1.96 -10.60 10.64
CA SER A 30 -2.63 -9.30 10.83
C SER A 30 -1.83 -8.08 10.37
N SER A 31 -0.54 -8.24 10.07
CA SER A 31 0.35 -7.15 9.64
C SER A 31 0.49 -7.05 8.12
N VAL A 32 -0.25 -7.86 7.38
CA VAL A 32 -0.34 -7.79 5.92
C VAL A 32 -1.34 -6.70 5.52
N SER A 33 -1.02 -5.87 4.53
CA SER A 33 -2.01 -4.99 3.90
C SER A 33 -2.58 -5.60 2.62
N LEU A 34 -1.75 -6.26 1.83
CA LEU A 34 -2.12 -6.92 0.57
C LEU A 34 -1.31 -8.21 0.41
N GLU A 35 -1.97 -9.32 0.07
CA GLU A 35 -1.30 -10.60 -0.21
C GLU A 35 -1.95 -11.33 -1.39
N PHE A 36 -1.11 -11.92 -2.24
CA PHE A 36 -1.51 -12.77 -3.35
C PHE A 36 -1.43 -14.25 -2.97
N GLY A 37 -2.34 -15.07 -3.52
CA GLY A 37 -2.24 -16.53 -3.48
C GLY A 37 -1.10 -17.07 -4.36
N ASN A 38 -0.92 -18.40 -4.36
CA ASN A 38 0.25 -19.08 -4.96
C ASN A 38 0.28 -19.12 -6.50
N GLU A 39 -0.72 -18.56 -7.17
CA GLU A 39 -0.80 -18.51 -8.64
C GLU A 39 0.00 -17.33 -9.21
N ASN A 40 0.18 -17.30 -10.53
CA ASN A 40 0.83 -16.19 -11.24
C ASN A 40 -0.01 -14.90 -11.14
N ARG A 41 0.19 -14.14 -10.05
CA ARG A 41 -0.53 -12.91 -9.71
C ARG A 41 0.46 -11.83 -9.28
N GLY A 42 0.08 -10.58 -9.49
CA GLY A 42 0.87 -9.44 -9.07
C GLY A 42 0.15 -8.13 -9.32
N VAL A 43 0.83 -7.02 -9.04
CA VAL A 43 0.35 -5.68 -9.37
C VAL A 43 0.88 -5.31 -10.75
N ILE A 44 0.00 -4.90 -11.66
CA ILE A 44 0.41 -4.17 -12.86
C ILE A 44 0.66 -2.73 -12.42
N LEU A 45 1.93 -2.35 -12.33
CA LEU A 45 2.31 -0.98 -12.01
C LEU A 45 2.18 -0.11 -13.28
N PRO A 46 1.30 0.91 -13.29
CA PRO A 46 1.18 1.80 -14.44
C PRO A 46 2.48 2.59 -14.65
N TRP A 47 2.89 2.71 -15.90
CA TRP A 47 3.99 3.62 -16.27
C TRP A 47 3.43 4.95 -16.75
N VAL A 48 4.22 6.01 -16.55
CA VAL A 48 3.90 7.39 -16.96
C VAL A 48 5.12 8.02 -17.61
N THR A 49 4.93 9.04 -18.45
CA THR A 49 6.04 9.71 -19.14
C THR A 49 6.97 10.45 -18.18
N SER A 50 6.41 11.06 -17.13
CA SER A 50 7.14 11.63 -15.99
C SER A 50 6.22 11.79 -14.77
N ALA A 51 6.76 11.81 -13.56
CA ALA A 51 5.98 12.09 -12.35
C ALA A 51 5.29 13.48 -12.40
N ALA A 52 5.92 14.46 -13.05
CA ALA A 52 5.35 15.79 -13.28
C ALA A 52 4.12 15.78 -14.22
N SER A 53 3.98 14.76 -15.06
CA SER A 53 2.83 14.62 -15.97
C SER A 53 1.57 14.07 -15.30
N VAL A 54 1.68 13.55 -14.07
CA VAL A 54 0.56 12.96 -13.34
C VAL A 54 -0.19 14.06 -12.58
N LEU A 55 -1.10 14.72 -13.27
CA LEU A 55 -1.95 15.77 -12.69
C LEU A 55 -2.97 15.16 -11.73
N ASN A 56 -3.25 15.86 -10.61
CA ASN A 56 -4.23 15.46 -9.60
C ASN A 56 -3.99 14.07 -8.97
N ALA A 57 -2.73 13.62 -8.92
CA ALA A 57 -2.37 12.44 -8.14
C ALA A 57 -2.71 12.67 -6.66
N VAL A 58 -3.20 11.63 -5.99
CA VAL A 58 -3.47 11.64 -4.55
C VAL A 58 -2.42 10.82 -3.82
N ASP A 59 -2.21 11.13 -2.53
CA ASP A 59 -1.27 10.39 -1.69
C ASP A 59 -1.56 8.88 -1.70
N GLY A 60 -0.49 8.09 -1.80
CA GLY A 60 -0.55 6.64 -1.99
C GLY A 60 -0.57 6.17 -3.44
N THR A 61 -0.61 7.07 -4.44
CA THR A 61 -0.47 6.69 -5.86
C THR A 61 0.93 6.12 -6.12
N LEU A 62 1.02 4.96 -6.78
CA LEU A 62 2.29 4.38 -7.25
C LEU A 62 2.41 4.49 -8.78
N ILE A 63 3.60 4.80 -9.26
CA ILE A 63 3.91 4.88 -10.70
C ILE A 63 5.27 4.27 -11.01
N TYR A 64 5.44 3.86 -12.27
CA TYR A 64 6.76 3.74 -12.89
C TYR A 64 7.01 4.96 -13.78
N ASP A 65 7.93 5.82 -13.38
CA ASP A 65 8.33 7.01 -14.14
C ASP A 65 9.38 6.61 -15.18
N ILE A 66 9.04 6.70 -16.47
CA ILE A 66 9.96 6.30 -17.55
C ILE A 66 11.03 7.35 -17.85
N SER A 67 10.89 8.59 -17.37
CA SER A 67 11.87 9.66 -17.61
C SER A 67 13.19 9.39 -16.89
N ASP A 68 13.11 8.83 -15.68
CA ASP A 68 14.27 8.44 -14.86
C ASP A 68 14.30 6.94 -14.50
N LYS A 69 13.33 6.17 -14.99
CA LYS A 69 13.23 4.70 -14.87
C LYS A 69 13.08 4.25 -13.41
N LYS A 70 12.28 4.98 -12.63
CA LYS A 70 12.09 4.75 -11.18
C LYS A 70 10.65 4.38 -10.85
N VAL A 71 10.49 3.46 -9.91
CA VAL A 71 9.24 3.31 -9.15
C VAL A 71 9.15 4.46 -8.16
N LYS A 72 8.00 5.15 -8.13
CA LYS A 72 7.74 6.26 -7.22
C LYS A 72 6.39 6.09 -6.56
N TYR A 73 6.24 6.62 -5.35
CA TYR A 73 4.92 6.81 -4.73
C TYR A 73 4.72 8.26 -4.29
N LEU A 74 3.48 8.73 -4.30
CA LEU A 74 3.15 10.07 -3.82
C LEU A 74 2.93 10.03 -2.30
N SER A 75 3.64 10.88 -1.57
CA SER A 75 3.50 11.04 -0.12
C SER A 75 3.48 12.52 0.22
N SER A 76 2.42 12.98 0.90
CA SER A 76 2.27 14.38 1.30
C SER A 76 2.47 15.34 0.13
N GLY A 77 1.90 15.00 -1.04
CA GLY A 77 2.01 15.77 -2.28
C GLY A 77 3.39 15.73 -2.96
N THR A 78 4.35 14.93 -2.47
CA THR A 78 5.70 14.81 -3.04
C THR A 78 5.97 13.40 -3.55
N TRP A 79 6.56 13.29 -4.74
CA TRP A 79 6.99 12.00 -5.28
C TRP A 79 8.26 11.50 -4.59
N VAL A 80 8.20 10.30 -4.02
CA VAL A 80 9.33 9.62 -3.36
C VAL A 80 9.82 8.49 -4.26
N ASP A 81 11.13 8.45 -4.53
CA ASP A 81 11.80 7.37 -5.28
C ASP A 81 11.91 6.11 -4.40
N LEU A 82 11.43 4.98 -4.92
CA LEU A 82 11.48 3.66 -4.28
C LEU A 82 12.52 2.72 -4.92
N SER A 83 13.30 3.21 -5.88
CA SER A 83 14.27 2.41 -6.65
C SER A 83 15.72 2.72 -6.27
N VAL A 84 15.98 3.75 -5.47
CA VAL A 84 17.34 4.11 -5.05
C VAL A 84 17.41 4.21 -3.53
N ASP A 85 18.32 3.43 -2.96
CA ASP A 85 18.89 3.71 -1.66
C ASP A 85 20.32 4.24 -1.86
N THR A 86 20.54 5.51 -1.52
CA THR A 86 21.88 6.15 -1.58
C THR A 86 22.69 5.93 -0.32
N THR A 87 22.07 5.40 0.75
CA THR A 87 22.68 5.17 2.05
C THR A 87 23.23 3.76 2.21
N GLY A 88 22.68 2.80 1.45
CA GLY A 88 22.98 1.37 1.58
C GLY A 88 22.44 0.74 2.86
N VAL A 89 21.56 1.44 3.58
CA VAL A 89 20.96 0.99 4.84
C VAL A 89 19.55 0.47 4.57
N VAL A 90 19.40 -0.86 4.64
CA VAL A 90 18.08 -1.51 4.62
C VAL A 90 17.62 -1.74 6.05
N ASP A 91 16.61 -1.01 6.50
CA ASP A 91 15.95 -1.27 7.79
C ASP A 91 14.97 -2.45 7.66
N THR A 92 15.40 -3.63 8.12
CA THR A 92 14.59 -4.85 8.12
C THR A 92 13.72 -5.00 9.36
N SER A 93 13.89 -4.15 10.38
CA SER A 93 13.31 -4.35 11.72
C SER A 93 11.78 -4.39 11.71
N LEU A 94 11.16 -3.65 10.78
CA LEU A 94 9.72 -3.63 10.57
C LEU A 94 9.16 -4.97 10.07
N GLN A 95 9.98 -5.75 9.36
CA GLN A 95 9.61 -7.07 8.81
C GLN A 95 10.15 -8.23 9.67
N ASP A 96 11.21 -8.03 10.43
CA ASP A 96 11.87 -9.08 11.23
C ASP A 96 10.94 -9.65 12.33
N SER A 97 10.07 -8.81 12.90
CA SER A 97 9.07 -9.23 13.90
C SER A 97 7.84 -9.95 13.30
N LYS A 98 7.75 -10.03 11.97
CA LYS A 98 6.59 -10.58 11.23
C LYS A 98 6.85 -11.97 10.66
N ARG A 99 7.94 -12.64 11.09
CA ARG A 99 8.23 -14.03 10.73
C ARG A 99 7.03 -14.91 11.08
N ARG A 100 6.64 -15.75 10.11
CA ARG A 100 5.56 -16.74 10.23
C ARG A 100 5.75 -17.64 11.45
#